data_AF-A0A943QHJ7-F1
#
_entry.id   AF-A0A943QHJ7-F1
#
_cell.length_a   1.000
_cell.length_b   1.000
_cell.length_c   1.000
_cell.angle_alpha   90.00
_cell.angle_beta   90.00
_cell.angle_gamma   90.00
#
_symmetry.space_group_name_H-M   'P 1'
#
loop_
_entity.id
_entity.type
_entity.pdbx_description
1 polymer ?
#
loop_
_entity_poly.entity_id
_entity_poly.type
_entity_poly.pdbx_seq_one_letter_code
_entity_poly.pdbx_strand_id
1 'polypeptide(L)'
;MNNAELIITLTLIKGLGRKTINKIIRQGVLNSLETSETIDYLNNINLKIKGIITKDELKYANEVAKRTIEICDREDIKISTLLDEDFPQKLKNIDDNPVI
;
A
#
# COMPACT_ATOMS: atom_id res chain seq x y z
N MET A 1 5.20 -2.33 10.06
CA MET A 1 4.17 -2.72 9.09
C MET A 1 4.82 -3.64 8.07
N ASN A 2 4.25 -4.82 7.80
CA ASN A 2 4.80 -5.71 6.76
C ASN A 2 4.38 -5.25 5.35
N ASN A 3 4.94 -5.86 4.30
CA ASN A 3 4.67 -5.46 2.91
C ASN A 3 3.17 -5.55 2.55
N ALA A 4 2.50 -6.65 2.93
CA ALA A 4 1.06 -6.84 2.72
C ALA A 4 0.22 -5.76 3.40
N GLU A 5 0.48 -5.50 4.68
CA GLU A 5 -0.23 -4.51 5.48
C GLU A 5 -0.06 -3.11 4.88
N LEU A 6 1.15 -2.75 4.43
CA LEU A 6 1.40 -1.47 3.75
C LEU A 6 0.60 -1.35 2.46
N ILE A 7 0.73 -2.34 1.56
CA ILE A 7 0.09 -2.29 0.25
C ILE A 7 -1.43 -2.25 0.39
N ILE A 8 -2.01 -3.11 1.24
CA ILE A 8 -3.46 -3.13 1.46
C ILE A 8 -3.92 -1.79 2.03
N THR A 9 -3.22 -1.25 3.03
CA THR A 9 -3.53 0.07 3.61
C THR A 9 -3.59 1.14 2.51
N LEU A 10 -2.58 1.19 1.62
CA LEU A 10 -2.55 2.15 0.52
C LEU A 10 -3.70 1.95 -0.48
N THR A 11 -4.07 0.70 -0.79
CA THR A 11 -5.20 0.41 -1.71
C THR A 11 -6.56 0.85 -1.17
N LEU A 12 -6.69 0.98 0.16
CA LEU A 12 -7.93 1.39 0.83
C LEU A 12 -8.09 2.91 0.93
N ILE A 13 -7.02 3.68 0.70
CA ILE A 13 -7.05 5.15 0.75
C ILE A 13 -7.63 5.70 -0.55
N LYS A 14 -8.59 6.61 -0.42
CA LYS A 14 -9.26 7.20 -1.59
C LYS A 14 -8.28 8.05 -2.39
N GLY A 15 -8.17 7.76 -3.68
CA GLY A 15 -7.28 8.49 -4.60
C GLY A 15 -5.91 7.85 -4.80
N LEU A 16 -5.59 6.78 -4.06
CA LEU A 16 -4.40 5.96 -4.29
C LEU A 16 -4.72 4.75 -5.18
N GLY A 17 -4.77 4.97 -6.49
CA GLY A 17 -4.84 3.87 -7.45
C GLY A 17 -3.50 3.15 -7.66
N ARG A 18 -3.51 2.02 -8.36
CA ARG A 18 -2.30 1.20 -8.65
C ARG A 18 -1.13 2.01 -9.21
N LYS A 19 -1.36 2.89 -10.18
CA LYS A 19 -0.30 3.77 -10.75
C LYS A 19 0.29 4.72 -9.71
N THR A 20 -0.54 5.22 -8.79
CA THR A 20 -0.11 6.09 -7.70
C THR A 20 0.72 5.32 -6.68
N ILE A 21 0.23 4.14 -6.27
CA ILE A 21 0.92 3.23 -5.34
C ILE A 21 2.28 2.78 -5.92
N ASN A 22 2.33 2.44 -7.21
CA ASN A 22 3.59 2.12 -7.89
C ASN A 22 4.62 3.27 -7.84
N LYS A 23 4.17 4.52 -8.04
CA LYS A 23 5.06 5.70 -7.92
C LYS A 23 5.59 5.86 -6.51
N ILE A 24 4.72 5.68 -5.53
CA ILE A 24 5.03 5.73 -4.10
C ILE A 24 6.10 4.67 -3.74
N ILE A 25 5.90 3.42 -4.16
CA ILE A 25 6.83 2.30 -3.92
C ILE A 25 8.20 2.57 -4.56
N ARG A 26 8.23 3.03 -5.82
CA ARG A 26 9.47 3.29 -6.56
C ARG A 26 10.35 4.38 -5.92
N GLN A 27 9.77 5.26 -5.12
CA GLN A 27 10.51 6.27 -4.39
C GLN A 27 11.25 5.69 -3.18
N GLY A 28 10.90 4.47 -2.74
CA GLY A 28 11.66 3.68 -1.75
C GLY A 28 11.61 4.19 -0.31
N VAL A 29 10.86 5.26 -0.04
CA VAL A 29 10.92 5.96 1.27
C VAL A 29 10.09 5.24 2.34
N LEU A 30 8.98 4.58 1.99
CA LEU A 30 8.01 4.07 2.96
C LEU A 30 8.49 2.93 3.87
N ASN A 31 9.48 2.15 3.43
CA ASN A 31 9.90 0.95 4.17
C ASN A 31 10.61 1.27 5.50
N SER A 32 10.97 2.53 5.73
CA SER A 32 11.66 3.01 6.93
C SER A 32 10.88 4.04 7.74
N LEU A 33 9.63 4.35 7.36
CA LEU A 33 8.85 5.41 7.99
C LEU A 33 7.92 4.87 9.09
N GLU A 34 7.90 5.56 10.23
CA GLU A 34 6.85 5.42 11.23
C GLU A 34 5.49 5.89 10.67
N THR A 35 4.39 5.53 11.34
CA THR A 35 3.03 5.86 10.85
C THR A 35 2.79 7.37 10.67
N SER A 36 3.32 8.21 11.57
CA SER A 36 3.22 9.67 11.43
C SER A 36 4.00 10.19 10.23
N GLU A 37 5.20 9.65 10.00
CA GLU A 37 6.07 10.04 8.89
C GLU A 37 5.50 9.56 7.55
N THR A 38 4.76 8.45 7.55
CA THR A 38 4.00 7.95 6.39
C THR A 38 2.91 8.94 5.96
N ILE A 39 2.19 9.55 6.90
CA ILE A 39 1.15 10.57 6.58
C ILE A 39 1.79 11.80 5.98
N ASP A 40 2.83 12.32 6.63
CA ASP A 40 3.53 13.50 6.16
C ASP A 40 4.11 13.25 4.77
N TYR A 41 4.71 12.08 4.56
CA TYR A 41 5.18 11.68 3.24
C TYR A 41 4.05 11.63 2.20
N LEU A 42 2.95 10.94 2.49
CA LEU A 42 1.82 10.81 1.57
C LEU A 42 1.13 12.13 1.22
N ASN A 43 1.13 13.10 2.14
CA ASN A 43 0.60 14.44 1.91
C ASN A 43 1.61 15.37 1.23
N ASN A 44 2.93 15.16 1.43
CA ASN A 44 3.99 15.99 0.85
C ASN A 44 4.43 15.54 -0.54
N ILE A 45 4.25 14.27 -0.89
CA ILE A 45 4.48 13.84 -2.26
C ILE A 45 3.51 14.59 -3.18
N ASN A 46 4.07 15.28 -4.17
CA ASN A 46 3.33 16.06 -5.17
C ASN A 46 2.59 15.15 -6.18
N LEU A 47 1.89 14.16 -5.64
CA LEU A 47 0.88 13.42 -6.35
C LEU A 47 -0.33 14.34 -6.36
N LYS A 48 -0.93 14.54 -7.54
CA LYS A 48 -2.22 15.25 -7.67
C LYS A 48 -3.36 14.39 -7.08
N ILE A 49 -3.20 13.93 -5.85
CA ILE A 49 -4.22 13.18 -5.10
C ILE A 49 -5.35 14.17 -4.87
N LYS A 50 -6.58 13.73 -5.16
CA LYS A 50 -7.76 14.52 -4.88
C LYS A 50 -8.04 14.48 -3.38
N GLY A 51 -7.44 15.39 -2.62
CA GLY A 51 -7.69 15.58 -1.19
C GLY A 51 -6.44 15.40 -0.31
N ILE A 52 -6.60 15.78 0.96
CA ILE A 52 -5.60 15.57 2.02
C ILE A 52 -5.91 14.23 2.69
N ILE A 53 -4.93 13.34 2.78
CA ILE A 53 -5.08 12.07 3.51
C ILE A 53 -5.02 12.39 5.00
N THR A 54 -6.10 12.06 5.72
CA THR A 54 -6.18 12.32 7.16
C THR A 54 -5.56 11.19 7.97
N LYS A 55 -5.15 11.49 9.20
CA LYS A 55 -4.64 10.48 10.14
C LYS A 55 -5.68 9.41 10.46
N ASP A 56 -6.95 9.81 10.58
CA ASP A 56 -8.04 8.88 10.87
C ASP A 56 -8.32 7.96 9.67
N GLU A 57 -8.26 8.48 8.44
CA GLU A 57 -8.38 7.67 7.22
C GLU A 57 -7.25 6.63 7.13
N LEU A 58 -5.99 7.04 7.37
CA LEU A 58 -4.87 6.10 7.36
C LEU A 58 -5.01 5.05 8.47
N LYS A 59 -5.41 5.46 9.67
CA LYS A 59 -5.60 4.54 10.81
C LYS A 59 -6.69 3.52 10.50
N TYR A 60 -7.84 3.97 9.99
CA TYR A 60 -8.94 3.09 9.59
C TYR A 60 -8.50 2.11 8.49
N ALA A 61 -7.82 2.59 7.45
CA ALA A 61 -7.28 1.75 6.39
C ALA A 61 -6.31 0.68 6.93
N ASN A 62 -5.46 1.03 7.88
CA ASN A 62 -4.53 0.09 8.52
C ASN A 62 -5.25 -0.98 9.35
N GLU A 63 -6.29 -0.61 10.12
CA GLU A 63 -7.11 -1.55 10.87
C GLU A 63 -7.83 -2.54 9.95
N VAL A 64 -8.38 -2.05 8.83
CA VAL A 64 -9.03 -2.90 7.82
C VAL A 64 -8.01 -3.81 7.12
N ALA A 65 -6.79 -3.32 6.85
CA ALA A 65 -5.71 -4.11 6.27
C ALA A 65 -5.32 -5.29 7.17
N LYS A 66 -5.13 -5.05 8.47
CA LYS A 66 -4.84 -6.11 9.46
C LYS A 66 -5.93 -7.17 9.48
N ARG A 67 -7.19 -6.75 9.57
CA ARG A 67 -8.33 -7.68 9.54
C ARG A 67 -8.39 -8.48 8.23
N THR A 68 -8.05 -7.87 7.10
CA THR A 68 -8.03 -8.54 5.80
C THR A 68 -6.97 -9.64 5.76
N ILE A 69 -5.77 -9.36 6.26
CA ILE A 69 -4.68 -10.34 6.37
C ILE A 69 -5.10 -11.50 7.28
N GLU A 70 -5.68 -11.21 8.45
CA GLU A 70 -6.17 -12.24 9.37
C GLU A 70 -7.24 -13.16 8.76
N ILE A 71 -8.10 -12.62 7.89
CA ILE A 71 -9.09 -13.42 7.16
C ILE A 71 -8.39 -14.27 6.11
N CYS A 72 -7.49 -13.69 5.31
CA CYS A 72 -6.74 -14.45 4.30
C CYS A 72 -5.96 -15.61 4.92
N ASP A 73 -5.28 -15.38 6.04
CA ASP A 73 -4.55 -16.43 6.76
C ASP A 73 -5.48 -17.56 7.23
N ARG A 74 -6.69 -17.22 7.69
CA ARG A 74 -7.70 -18.21 8.13
C ARG A 74 -8.25 -19.05 6.97
N GLU A 75 -8.41 -18.43 5.81
CA GLU A 75 -8.97 -19.05 4.61
C GLU A 75 -7.89 -19.70 3.71
N ASP A 76 -6.64 -19.80 4.20
CA ASP A 76 -5.49 -20.34 3.45
C ASP A 76 -5.23 -19.61 2.12
N ILE A 77 -5.44 -18.29 2.11
CA ILE A 77 -5.19 -17.41 0.99
C ILE A 77 -3.85 -16.71 1.20
N LYS A 78 -2.82 -17.11 0.43
CA LYS A 78 -1.52 -16.43 0.46
C LYS A 78 -1.58 -15.07 -0.23
N ILE A 79 -1.10 -14.04 0.46
CA ILE A 79 -0.93 -12.69 -0.09
C ILE A 79 0.52 -12.53 -0.60
N SER A 80 0.69 -11.98 -1.80
CA SER A 80 2.00 -11.61 -2.36
C SER A 80 1.89 -10.22 -2.96
N THR A 81 2.87 -9.36 -2.70
CA THR A 81 2.85 -7.95 -3.08
C THR A 81 4.02 -7.59 -3.98
N LEU A 82 3.93 -6.45 -4.66
CA LEU A 82 4.99 -5.96 -5.53
C LEU A 82 6.35 -5.76 -4.83
N LEU A 83 6.32 -5.59 -3.50
CA LEU A 83 7.48 -5.43 -2.64
C LEU A 83 8.16 -6.76 -2.30
N ASP A 84 7.47 -7.88 -2.50
CA ASP A 84 7.98 -9.22 -2.20
C ASP A 84 8.89 -9.74 -3.32
N GLU A 85 9.92 -10.49 -2.94
CA GLU A 85 10.89 -11.07 -3.88
C GLU A 85 10.26 -12.16 -4.76
N ASP A 86 9.26 -12.87 -4.23
CA ASP A 86 8.56 -13.98 -4.89
C ASP A 86 7.39 -13.52 -5.79
N PHE A 87 7.14 -12.22 -5.89
CA PHE A 87 6.06 -11.68 -6.72
C PHE A 87 6.28 -12.05 -8.21
N PRO A 88 5.24 -12.53 -8.92
CA PRO A 88 5.41 -13.02 -10.29
C PRO A 88 5.97 -11.96 -11.24
N GLN A 89 7.17 -12.21 -11.79
CA GLN A 89 7.89 -11.25 -12.65
C GLN A 89 7.11 -10.84 -13.90
N LYS A 90 6.31 -11.76 -14.46
CA LYS A 90 5.45 -11.43 -15.61
C LYS A 90 4.39 -10.39 -15.24
N LEU A 91 3.79 -10.50 -14.04
CA LEU A 91 2.81 -9.52 -13.55
C LEU A 91 3.48 -8.22 -13.11
N LYS A 92 4.70 -8.29 -12.57
CA LYS A 92 5.48 -7.11 -12.16
C LYS A 92 5.78 -6.14 -13.30
N ASN A 93 5.92 -6.67 -14.52
CA ASN A 93 6.48 -5.94 -15.66
C ASN A 93 5.45 -5.46 -16.70
N ILE A 94 4.14 -5.64 -16.47
CA ILE A 94 3.09 -5.09 -17.34
C ILE A 94 2.79 -3.62 -17.00
N ASP A 95 2.20 -2.86 -17.95
CA ASP A 95 1.61 -1.56 -17.59
C ASP A 95 0.42 -1.76 -16.66
N ASP A 96 0.27 -0.85 -15.69
CA ASP A 96 -0.76 -0.92 -14.65
C ASP A 96 -0.81 -2.27 -13.91
N ASN A 97 0.38 -2.77 -13.55
CA ASN A 97 0.57 -4.01 -12.81
C ASN A 97 -0.23 -4.07 -11.48
N PRO A 98 -0.68 -5.26 -11.07
CA PRO A 98 -1.19 -5.46 -9.73
C PRO A 98 -0.11 -5.12 -8.68
N VAL A 99 -0.57 -4.62 -7.54
CA VAL A 99 0.30 -4.27 -6.40
C VAL A 99 0.25 -5.34 -5.29
N ILE A 100 -0.81 -6.16 -5.31
CA ILE A 100 -1.14 -7.30 -4.45
C ILE A 100 -1.83 -8.38 -5.30
#